data_AF-A0A4R4E1V4-F1
#
_entry.id   AF-A0A4R4E1V4-F1
#
_cell.length_a   1.000
_cell.length_b   1.000
_cell.length_c   1.000
_cell.angle_alpha   90.00
_cell.angle_beta   90.00
_cell.angle_gamma   90.00
#
_symmetry.space_group_name_H-M   'P 1'
#
loop_
_entity.id
_entity.type
_entity.pdbx_description
1 polymer ?
#
loop_
_entity_poly.entity_id
_entity_poly.type
_entity_poly.pdbx_seq_one_letter_code
_entity_poly.pdbx_strand_id
1 'polypeptide(L)'
;MKLREHRSFVHFWLASTTSNFGTYITTLALQVLVVSNMGGSAVDVGWVSASRWLPYVLLGLIAGVWVDRFHRKTVLVVTDMGRGIILTF
;
A
#
# COMPACT_ATOMS: atom_id res chain seq x y z
N MET A 1 -13.81 12.73 23.64
CA MET A 1 -13.40 13.50 22.45
C MET A 1 -14.09 12.92 21.22
N LYS A 2 -14.95 13.67 20.54
CA LYS A 2 -15.63 13.21 19.31
C LYS A 2 -14.68 13.39 18.12
N LEU A 3 -13.94 12.34 17.76
CA LEU A 3 -12.99 12.33 16.63
C LEU A 3 -13.63 12.75 15.28
N ARG A 4 -14.96 12.62 15.16
CA ARG A 4 -15.74 13.02 13.99
C ARG A 4 -15.82 14.54 13.78
N GLU A 5 -15.53 15.35 14.81
CA GLU A 5 -15.58 16.82 14.72
C GLU A 5 -14.29 17.40 14.09
N HIS A 6 -13.19 16.63 14.08
CA HIS A 6 -11.96 17.04 13.41
C HIS A 6 -11.99 16.70 11.92
N ARG A 7 -12.26 17.71 11.07
CA ARG A 7 -12.31 17.56 9.60
C ARG A 7 -11.06 16.89 9.01
N SER A 8 -9.87 17.16 9.56
CA SER A 8 -8.62 16.52 9.11
C SER A 8 -8.60 15.01 9.36
N PHE A 9 -9.17 14.56 10.48
CA PHE A 9 -9.26 13.13 10.81
C PHE A 9 -10.23 12.43 9.85
N VAL A 10 -11.39 13.04 9.60
CA VAL A 10 -12.40 12.48 8.68
C VAL A 10 -11.84 12.34 7.26
N HIS A 11 -11.13 13.35 6.75
CA HIS A 11 -10.49 13.29 5.42
C HIS A 11 -9.43 12.18 5.35
N PHE A 12 -8.55 12.11 6.35
CA PHE A 12 -7.55 11.05 6.42
C PHE A 12 -8.19 9.66 6.49
N TRP A 13 -9.24 9.51 7.30
CA TRP A 13 -9.93 8.25 7.49
C TRP A 13 -10.59 7.77 6.19
N LEU A 14 -11.29 8.66 5.47
CA LEU A 14 -11.88 8.33 4.17
C LEU A 14 -10.82 7.97 3.14
N ALA A 15 -9.79 8.80 2.98
CA ALA A 15 -8.70 8.55 2.03
C ALA A 15 -7.97 7.23 2.31
N SER A 16 -7.65 6.96 3.58
CA SER A 16 -6.98 5.74 4.01
C SER A 16 -7.86 4.50 3.83
N THR A 17 -9.16 4.61 4.13
CA THR A 17 -10.12 3.51 3.95
C THR A 17 -10.25 3.15 2.48
N THR A 18 -10.47 4.14 1.61
CA THR A 18 -10.57 3.91 0.16
C THR A 18 -9.28 3.34 -0.41
N SER A 19 -8.12 3.88 0.00
CA SER A 19 -6.82 3.41 -0.48
C SER A 19 -6.54 1.97 -0.05
N ASN A 20 -6.82 1.63 1.21
CA ASN A 20 -6.64 0.26 1.71
C ASN A 20 -7.59 -0.72 1.04
N PHE A 21 -8.84 -0.32 0.83
CA PHE A 21 -9.82 -1.13 0.09
C PHE A 21 -9.31 -1.44 -1.33
N GLY A 22 -8.84 -0.43 -2.06
CA GLY A 22 -8.22 -0.62 -3.38
C GLY A 22 -6.98 -1.52 -3.34
N THR A 23 -6.13 -1.39 -2.30
CA THR A 23 -4.96 -2.27 -2.10
C THR A 23 -5.38 -3.74 -2.00
N TYR A 24 -6.42 -4.05 -1.22
CA TYR A 24 -6.89 -5.42 -1.03
C TYR A 24 -7.47 -5.99 -2.32
N ILE A 25 -8.27 -5.20 -3.04
CA ILE A 25 -8.79 -5.62 -4.36
C ILE A 25 -7.65 -5.92 -5.32
N THR A 26 -6.68 -5.00 -5.44
CA THR A 26 -5.52 -5.18 -6.33
C THR A 26 -4.71 -6.42 -5.95
N THR A 27 -4.57 -6.68 -4.66
CA THR A 27 -3.85 -7.84 -4.14
C THR A 27 -4.50 -9.15 -4.56
N LEU A 28 -5.83 -9.25 -4.41
CA LEU A 28 -6.58 -10.42 -4.83
C LEU A 28 -6.60 -10.55 -6.36
N ALA A 29 -6.79 -9.45 -7.08
CA ALA A 29 -6.78 -9.41 -8.54
C ALA A 29 -5.45 -9.94 -9.10
N LEU A 30 -4.31 -9.53 -8.55
CA LEU A 30 -3.00 -10.02 -8.96
C LEU A 30 -2.84 -11.52 -8.71
N GLN A 31 -3.29 -12.05 -7.55
CA GLN A 31 -3.22 -13.48 -7.28
C GLN A 31 -4.07 -14.29 -8.25
N VAL A 32 -5.30 -13.83 -8.52
CA VAL A 32 -6.20 -14.47 -9.49
C VAL A 32 -5.60 -14.40 -10.89
N LEU A 33 -5.02 -13.27 -11.29
CA LEU A 33 -4.38 -13.11 -12.60
C LEU A 33 -3.23 -14.10 -12.81
N VAL A 34 -2.37 -14.30 -11.82
CA VAL A 34 -1.26 -15.26 -11.87
C VAL A 34 -1.76 -16.68 -12.12
N VAL A 35 -2.79 -17.11 -11.40
CA VAL A 35 -3.36 -18.46 -11.53
C VAL A 35 -4.14 -18.65 -12.83
N SER A 36 -4.96 -17.65 -13.20
CA SER A 36 -5.92 -17.77 -14.32
C SER A 36 -5.32 -17.48 -15.69
N ASN A 37 -4.43 -16.48 -15.80
CA ASN A 37 -3.94 -15.98 -17.08
C ASN A 37 -2.48 -16.38 -17.36
N MET A 38 -1.66 -16.57 -16.33
CA MET A 38 -0.25 -16.96 -16.50
C MET A 38 -0.02 -18.46 -16.36
N GLY A 39 -1.03 -19.24 -15.96
CA GLY A 39 -0.89 -20.68 -15.67
C GLY A 39 0.09 -20.96 -14.52
N GLY A 40 0.35 -19.96 -13.68
CA GLY A 40 1.32 -20.03 -12.60
C GLY A 40 0.89 -21.02 -11.52
N SER A 41 1.88 -21.71 -10.96
CA SER A 41 1.70 -22.67 -9.87
C SER A 41 1.50 -21.97 -8.52
N ALA A 42 1.12 -22.73 -7.48
CA ALA A 42 1.02 -22.19 -6.11
C ALA A 42 2.34 -21.58 -5.62
N VAL A 43 3.48 -22.02 -6.15
CA VAL A 43 4.81 -21.49 -5.81
C VAL A 43 4.99 -20.07 -6.36
N ASP A 44 4.47 -19.79 -7.56
CA ASP A 44 4.57 -18.46 -8.18
C ASP A 44 3.75 -17.43 -7.43
N VAL A 45 2.55 -17.81 -6.97
CA VAL A 45 1.74 -16.99 -6.06
C VAL A 45 2.47 -16.74 -4.72
N GLY A 46 3.20 -17.75 -4.24
CA GLY A 46 4.07 -17.66 -3.07
C GLY A 46 5.16 -16.60 -3.25
N TRP A 47 5.86 -16.62 -4.39
CA TRP A 47 6.90 -15.64 -4.72
C TRP A 47 6.35 -14.22 -4.85
N VAL A 48 5.21 -14.03 -5.52
CA VAL A 48 4.55 -12.72 -5.64
C VAL A 48 4.15 -12.20 -4.25
N SER A 49 3.64 -13.08 -3.39
CA SER A 49 3.26 -12.71 -2.02
C SER A 49 4.48 -12.34 -1.18
N ALA A 50 5.57 -13.12 -1.24
CA ALA A 50 6.81 -12.84 -0.53
C ALA A 50 7.44 -11.50 -0.98
N SER A 51 7.42 -11.23 -2.29
CA SER A 51 7.92 -9.98 -2.87
C SER A 51 7.17 -8.74 -2.37
N ARG A 52 5.90 -8.89 -1.95
CA ARG A 52 5.16 -7.79 -1.32
C ARG A 52 5.70 -7.45 0.08
N TRP A 53 6.14 -8.45 0.85
CA TRP A 53 6.63 -8.26 2.22
C TRP A 53 8.12 -7.91 2.28
N LEU A 54 8.89 -8.39 1.31
CA LEU A 54 10.35 -8.23 1.27
C LEU A 54 10.81 -6.76 1.45
N PRO A 55 10.22 -5.75 0.77
CA PRO A 55 10.61 -4.36 0.96
C PRO A 55 10.38 -3.87 2.39
N TYR A 56 9.31 -4.30 3.04
CA TYR A 56 9.03 -3.92 4.43
C TYR A 56 10.06 -4.49 5.39
N VAL A 57 10.49 -5.74 5.18
CA VAL A 57 11.52 -6.39 6.01
C VAL A 57 12.88 -5.72 5.80
N LEU A 58 13.26 -5.47 4.55
CA LEU A 58 14.59 -4.94 4.21
C LEU A 58 14.72 -3.44 4.51
N LEU A 59 13.66 -2.67 4.22
CA LEU A 59 13.71 -1.21 4.23
C LEU A 59 12.89 -0.60 5.37
N GLY A 60 12.13 -1.38 6.16
CA GLY A 60 11.22 -0.85 7.18
C GLY A 60 11.90 0.02 8.22
N LEU A 61 13.08 -0.38 8.71
CA LEU A 61 13.85 0.40 9.69
C LEU A 61 14.33 1.73 9.09
N ILE A 62 14.90 1.66 7.88
CA ILE A 62 15.41 2.85 7.16
C ILE A 62 14.23 3.78 6.88
N ALA A 63 13.16 3.27 6.29
CA ALA A 63 11.94 4.03 6.02
C ALA A 63 11.39 4.70 7.28
N GLY A 64 11.41 4.03 8.43
CA GLY A 64 11.02 4.62 9.73
C GLY A 64 11.86 5.85 10.10
N VAL A 65 13.19 5.74 10.04
CA VAL A 65 14.11 6.87 10.32
C VAL A 65 13.86 8.05 9.39
N TRP A 66 13.61 7.78 8.10
CA TRP A 66 13.28 8.82 7.13
C TRP A 66 11.93 9.47 7.44
N VAL A 67 10.88 8.68 7.69
CA VAL A 67 9.53 9.18 8.03
C VAL A 67 9.54 10.05 9.28
N ASP A 68 10.37 9.73 10.27
CA ASP A 68 10.48 10.54 11.50
C ASP A 68 11.28 11.84 11.29
N ARG A 69 12.15 11.91 10.27
CA ARG A 69 12.90 13.13 9.92
C ARG A 69 12.10 14.13 9.10
N PHE A 70 11.12 13.68 8.31
CA PHE A 70 10.32 14.54 7.43
C PHE A 70 8.93 14.83 7.99
N HIS A 71 8.27 15.87 7.46
CA HIS A 71 6.88 16.16 7.79
C HIS A 71 5.98 15.00 7.34
N ARG A 72 5.39 14.29 8.31
CA ARG A 72 4.54 13.10 8.09
C ARG A 72 3.48 13.28 7.01
N LYS A 73 2.87 14.47 6.94
CA LYS A 73 1.86 14.79 5.92
C LYS A 73 2.43 14.81 4.50
N THR A 74 3.61 15.39 4.31
CA THR A 74 4.28 15.44 2.99
C THR A 74 4.70 14.06 2.54
N VAL A 75 5.28 13.27 3.44
CA VAL A 75 5.70 11.88 3.14
C VAL A 75 4.50 11.08 2.64
N LEU A 76 3.38 11.11 3.38
CA LEU A 76 2.18 10.36 3.05
C LEU A 76 1.60 10.73 1.67
N VAL A 77 1.51 12.03 1.37
CA VAL A 77 0.99 12.52 0.07
C VAL A 77 1.91 12.11 -1.07
N VAL A 78 3.22 12.32 -0.95
CA VAL A 78 4.18 11.98 -2.02
C VAL A 78 4.19 10.47 -2.28
N THR A 79 4.15 9.64 -1.23
CA THR A 79 4.14 8.18 -1.39
C THR A 79 2.85 7.67 -2.04
N ASP A 80 1.68 8.21 -1.67
CA ASP A 80 0.41 7.80 -2.27
C ASP A 80 0.32 8.23 -3.74
N MET A 81 0.79 9.44 -4.08
CA MET A 81 0.86 9.89 -5.48
C MET A 81 1.82 9.03 -6.30
N GLY A 82 3.02 8.77 -5.78
CA GLY A 82 4.00 7.91 -6.46
C GLY A 82 3.48 6.50 -6.70
N ARG A 83 2.81 5.91 -5.70
CA ARG A 83 2.16 4.60 -5.82
C ARG A 83 1.07 4.59 -6.89
N GLY A 84 0.22 5.62 -6.94
CA GLY A 84 -0.83 5.75 -7.95
C GLY A 84 -0.27 5.82 -9.38
N ILE A 85 0.82 6.55 -9.56
CA ILE A 85 1.52 6.66 -10.86
C ILE A 85 2.08 5.28 -11.26
N ILE A 86 2.78 4.58 -10.36
CA ILE A 86 3.39 3.28 -10.64
C ILE A 86 2.35 2.23 -11.04
N LEU A 87 1.17 2.22 -10.41
CA LEU A 87 0.12 1.24 -10.71
C LEU A 87 -0.62 1.51 -12.03
N THR A 88 -0.50 2.72 -12.58
CA THR A 88 -1.16 3.09 -13.84
C THR A 88 -0.35 2.63 -15.06
N PHE A 89 0.96 2.46 -14.90
CA PHE A 89 1.86 1.92 -15.93
C PHE A 89 2.00 0.41 -15.80
#